data_AF-A0A661YA10-F1
#
_entry.id   AF-A0A661YA10-F1
#
_cell.length_a   1.000
_cell.length_b   1.000
_cell.length_c   1.000
_cell.angle_alpha   90.00
_cell.angle_beta   90.00
_cell.angle_gamma   90.00
#
_symmetry.space_group_name_H-M   'P 1'
#
loop_
_entity.id
_entity.type
_entity.pdbx_description
1 polymer ?
#
loop_
_entity_poly.entity_id
_entity_poly.type
_entity_poly.pdbx_seq_one_letter_code
_entity_poly.pdbx_strand_id
1 'polypeptide(L)'
;KFGKPALALMKALKAEGLITSIPFDDKIEWTYFYLWHHEGRRARMGASMMGPDYTQWHGNFEVAERFYMEMVPEVEELIDEARKHGKHAQANRVYKLLDDILNSEMHKWFLGKTNPEEVARRKAAASEFRKRYSE
;
A
#
# COMPACT_ATOMS: atom_id res chain seq x y z
N LYS A 1 3.79 -7.12 -4.80
CA LYS A 1 2.64 -6.26 -4.49
C LYS A 1 3.09 -5.06 -3.67
N PHE A 2 3.34 -5.16 -2.35
CA PHE A 2 3.56 -3.96 -1.51
C PHE A 2 5.02 -3.51 -1.35
N GLY A 3 5.96 -4.42 -1.07
CA GLY A 3 7.32 -4.04 -0.66
C GLY A 3 8.13 -3.24 -1.70
N LYS A 4 8.07 -3.62 -2.99
CA LYS A 4 8.78 -2.88 -4.06
C LYS A 4 8.21 -1.46 -4.24
N PRO A 5 6.88 -1.26 -4.38
CA PRO A 5 6.28 0.08 -4.37
C PRO A 5 6.61 0.92 -3.14
N ALA A 6 6.49 0.36 -1.94
CA ALA A 6 6.80 1.07 -0.69
C ALA A 6 8.25 1.57 -0.67
N LEU A 7 9.21 0.72 -1.06
CA LEU A 7 10.63 1.12 -1.18
C LEU A 7 10.83 2.21 -2.24
N ALA A 8 10.15 2.12 -3.37
CA ALA A 8 10.26 3.13 -4.44
C ALA A 8 9.77 4.50 -3.95
N LEU A 9 8.64 4.55 -3.24
CA LEU A 9 8.10 5.77 -2.64
C LEU A 9 9.05 6.36 -1.60
N MET A 10 9.58 5.55 -0.68
CA MET A 10 10.57 6.03 0.30
C MET A 10 11.82 6.62 -0.35
N LYS A 11 12.33 5.96 -1.40
CA LYS A 11 13.48 6.47 -2.15
C LYS A 11 13.16 7.79 -2.84
N ALA A 12 11.99 7.91 -3.46
CA ALA A 12 11.57 9.13 -4.11
C ALA A 12 11.41 10.28 -3.12
N LEU A 13 10.75 10.05 -1.97
CA LEU A 13 10.59 11.06 -0.92
C LEU A 13 11.94 11.61 -0.44
N LYS A 14 12.93 10.73 -0.19
CA LYS A 14 14.29 11.14 0.21
C LYS A 14 15.02 11.89 -0.90
N ALA A 15 15.00 11.35 -2.12
CA ALA A 15 15.70 11.94 -3.26
C ALA A 15 15.16 13.34 -3.61
N GLU A 16 13.86 13.54 -3.44
CA GLU A 16 13.17 14.80 -3.71
C GLU A 16 13.18 15.76 -2.51
N GLY A 17 13.73 15.36 -1.37
CA GLY A 17 13.80 16.17 -0.16
C GLY A 17 12.42 16.53 0.40
N LEU A 18 11.47 15.60 0.28
CA LEU A 18 10.13 15.69 0.91
C LEU A 18 10.15 15.18 2.36
N ILE A 19 11.12 14.34 2.70
CA ILE A 19 11.45 13.93 4.07
C ILE A 19 12.92 14.24 4.35
N THR A 20 13.30 14.30 5.62
CA THR A 20 14.66 14.68 5.99
C THR A 20 15.67 13.55 5.76
N SER A 21 16.96 13.86 5.94
CA SER A 21 18.02 12.86 5.92
C SER A 21 18.24 12.20 7.29
N ILE A 22 17.61 12.71 8.35
CA ILE A 22 17.75 12.18 9.70
C ILE A 22 16.96 10.85 9.72
N PRO A 23 17.54 9.74 10.22
CA PRO A 23 16.79 8.50 10.30
C PRO A 23 15.72 8.54 11.39
N PHE A 24 14.51 8.09 11.03
CA PHE A 24 13.36 7.87 11.91
C PHE A 24 12.80 9.13 12.58
N ASP A 25 13.00 10.32 12.00
CA ASP A 25 12.37 11.55 12.46
C ASP A 25 11.01 11.83 11.77
N ASP A 26 10.84 11.35 10.54
CA ASP A 26 9.60 11.42 9.80
C ASP A 26 8.68 10.21 10.05
N LYS A 27 7.39 10.45 10.33
CA LYS A 27 6.39 9.41 10.65
C LYS A 27 6.38 8.28 9.61
N ILE A 28 6.46 8.62 8.32
CA ILE A 28 6.40 7.65 7.22
C ILE A 28 7.55 6.63 7.23
N GLU A 29 8.69 6.95 7.85
CA GLU A 29 9.78 5.99 8.01
C GLU A 29 9.41 4.86 8.97
N TRP A 30 8.64 5.17 10.02
CA TRP A 30 8.07 4.17 10.93
C TRP A 30 7.00 3.34 10.24
N THR A 31 6.09 3.97 9.48
CA THR A 31 5.08 3.27 8.68
C THR A 31 5.74 2.29 7.72
N TYR A 32 6.76 2.74 6.99
CA TYR A 32 7.55 1.88 6.10
C TYR A 32 8.25 0.74 6.85
N PHE A 33 8.87 1.04 8.00
CA PHE A 33 9.54 0.03 8.81
C PHE A 33 8.57 -1.05 9.29
N TYR A 34 7.40 -0.69 9.83
CA TYR A 34 6.40 -1.65 10.27
C TYR A 34 5.89 -2.53 9.12
N LEU A 35 5.68 -1.94 7.93
CA LEU A 35 5.24 -2.65 6.74
C LEU A 35 6.15 -3.83 6.38
N TRP A 36 7.46 -3.59 6.25
CA TRP A 36 8.37 -4.66 5.79
C TRP A 36 8.96 -5.48 6.95
N HIS A 37 9.19 -4.86 8.11
CA HIS A 37 9.87 -5.46 9.25
C HIS A 37 8.92 -6.16 10.20
N HIS A 38 7.82 -5.53 10.61
CA HIS A 38 6.93 -6.13 11.60
C HIS A 38 5.94 -7.08 10.92
N GLU A 39 5.13 -6.57 10.01
CA GLU A 39 4.07 -7.32 9.33
C GLU A 39 4.64 -8.23 8.25
N GLY A 40 5.52 -7.68 7.41
CA GLY A 40 6.17 -8.46 6.36
C GLY A 40 6.98 -9.64 6.92
N ARG A 41 7.66 -9.48 8.07
CA ARG A 41 8.35 -10.59 8.73
C ARG A 41 7.37 -11.59 9.31
N ARG A 42 6.30 -11.16 9.99
CA ARG A 42 5.26 -12.06 10.51
C ARG A 42 4.65 -12.90 9.39
N ALA A 43 4.34 -12.28 8.25
CA ALA A 43 3.83 -12.99 7.08
C ALA A 43 4.79 -14.09 6.60
N ARG A 44 6.08 -13.76 6.42
CA ARG A 44 7.10 -14.71 5.94
C ARG A 44 7.37 -15.82 6.94
N MET A 45 7.56 -15.49 8.21
CA MET A 45 7.81 -16.48 9.26
C MET A 45 6.59 -17.36 9.52
N GLY A 46 5.39 -16.77 9.53
CA GLY A 46 4.14 -17.52 9.60
C GLY A 46 4.03 -18.52 8.46
N ALA A 47 4.36 -18.12 7.23
CA ALA A 47 4.36 -19.04 6.09
C ALA A 47 5.40 -20.17 6.27
N SER A 48 6.62 -19.85 6.68
CA SER A 48 7.69 -20.83 6.91
C SER A 48 7.37 -21.83 8.03
N MET A 49 6.60 -21.41 9.04
CA MET A 49 6.22 -22.25 10.18
C MET A 49 4.81 -22.84 10.04
N MET A 50 4.21 -22.77 8.84
CA MET A 50 2.85 -23.24 8.57
C MET A 50 1.79 -22.66 9.52
N GLY A 51 1.96 -21.42 9.97
CA GLY A 51 1.00 -20.67 10.77
C GLY A 51 0.10 -19.81 9.89
N PRO A 52 -1.06 -20.32 9.41
CA PRO A 52 -1.89 -19.64 8.42
C PRO A 52 -2.40 -18.27 8.90
N ASP A 53 -2.71 -18.16 10.20
CA ASP A 53 -3.18 -16.93 10.82
C ASP A 53 -2.10 -15.84 10.83
N TYR A 54 -0.85 -16.21 11.11
CA TYR A 54 0.31 -15.32 11.04
C TYR A 54 0.72 -14.98 9.60
N THR A 55 0.49 -15.89 8.66
CA THR A 55 0.68 -15.59 7.25
C THR A 55 -0.33 -14.56 6.75
N GLN A 56 -1.60 -14.71 7.14
CA GLN A 56 -2.70 -13.94 6.58
C GLN A 56 -3.11 -12.77 7.48
N TRP A 57 -3.86 -13.00 8.56
CA TRP A 57 -4.40 -11.93 9.42
C TRP A 57 -3.32 -11.10 10.10
N HIS A 58 -2.32 -11.73 10.72
CA HIS A 58 -1.22 -11.03 11.40
C HIS A 58 0.01 -10.81 10.50
N GLY A 59 -0.18 -10.90 9.19
CA GLY A 59 0.88 -10.77 8.21
C GLY A 59 0.39 -9.99 7.00
N ASN A 60 -0.01 -10.70 5.95
CA ASN A 60 -0.36 -10.09 4.66
C ASN A 60 -1.51 -9.07 4.73
N PHE A 61 -2.49 -9.28 5.63
CA PHE A 61 -3.58 -8.33 5.84
C PHE A 61 -3.04 -6.99 6.37
N GLU A 62 -2.26 -7.03 7.45
CA GLU A 62 -1.66 -5.82 8.02
C GLU A 62 -0.67 -5.17 7.05
N VAL A 63 0.12 -5.93 6.27
CA VAL A 63 0.96 -5.35 5.20
C VAL A 63 0.13 -4.54 4.20
N ALA A 64 -1.05 -5.06 3.82
CA ALA A 64 -1.93 -4.37 2.90
C ALA A 64 -2.56 -3.13 3.56
N GLU A 65 -3.03 -3.26 4.79
CA GLU A 65 -3.59 -2.17 5.59
C GLU A 65 -2.56 -1.05 5.77
N ARG A 66 -1.35 -1.34 6.22
CA ARG A 66 -0.25 -0.37 6.36
C ARG A 66 0.10 0.33 5.05
N PHE A 67 0.04 -0.39 3.92
CA PHE A 67 0.30 0.21 2.61
C PHE A 67 -0.81 1.19 2.21
N TYR A 68 -2.08 0.75 2.25
CA TYR A 68 -3.18 1.55 1.70
C TYR A 68 -3.76 2.57 2.66
N MET A 69 -3.80 2.27 3.95
CA MET A 69 -4.47 3.09 4.96
C MET A 69 -3.53 4.06 5.67
N GLU A 70 -2.23 3.75 5.71
CA GLU A 70 -1.22 4.60 6.36
C GLU A 70 -0.28 5.21 5.32
N MET A 71 0.47 4.38 4.60
CA MET A 71 1.55 4.88 3.73
C MET A 71 1.05 5.73 2.56
N VAL A 72 -0.02 5.31 1.87
CA VAL A 72 -0.56 6.08 0.74
C VAL A 72 -1.02 7.48 1.18
N PRO A 73 -1.89 7.63 2.22
CA PRO A 73 -2.25 8.95 2.73
C PRO A 73 -1.06 9.79 3.20
N GLU A 74 -0.09 9.21 3.91
CA GLU A 74 1.10 9.95 4.36
C GLU A 74 1.93 10.48 3.18
N VAL A 75 2.04 9.73 2.09
CA VAL A 75 2.70 10.21 0.86
C VAL A 75 1.91 11.39 0.26
N GLU A 76 0.58 11.31 0.22
CA GLU A 76 -0.28 12.39 -0.28
C GLU A 76 -0.14 13.67 0.57
N GLU A 77 -0.12 13.53 1.90
CA GLU A 77 0.11 14.64 2.83
C GLU A 77 1.47 15.31 2.60
N LEU A 78 2.54 14.51 2.43
CA LEU A 78 3.89 15.03 2.15
C LEU A 78 3.97 15.74 0.79
N ILE A 79 3.25 15.23 -0.22
CA ILE A 79 3.14 15.89 -1.54
C ILE A 79 2.45 17.25 -1.39
N ASP A 80 1.35 17.31 -0.66
CA ASP A 80 0.57 18.53 -0.49
C ASP A 80 1.33 19.57 0.35
N GLU A 81 2.04 19.15 1.40
CA GLU A 81 2.88 20.04 2.18
C GLU A 81 4.04 20.59 1.35
N ALA A 82 4.68 19.74 0.54
CA ALA A 82 5.70 20.18 -0.40
C ALA A 82 5.17 21.23 -1.40
N ARG A 83 3.94 21.06 -1.90
CA ARG A 83 3.29 22.06 -2.77
C ARG A 83 3.06 23.39 -2.04
N LYS A 84 2.57 23.37 -0.80
CA LYS A 84 2.39 24.60 0.01
C LYS A 84 3.70 25.37 0.22
N HIS A 85 4.81 24.64 0.32
CA HIS A 85 6.15 25.21 0.46
C HIS A 85 6.85 25.50 -0.88
N GLY A 86 6.13 25.50 -2.01
CA GLY A 86 6.69 25.86 -3.32
C GLY A 86 7.53 24.77 -3.99
N LYS A 87 7.65 23.57 -3.40
CA LYS A 87 8.36 22.41 -3.98
C LYS A 87 7.49 21.66 -5.01
N HIS A 88 6.83 22.38 -5.91
CA HIS A 88 5.85 21.80 -6.84
C HIS A 88 6.47 20.75 -7.77
N ALA A 89 7.68 20.96 -8.27
CA ALA A 89 8.33 20.04 -9.19
C ALA A 89 8.68 18.70 -8.52
N GLN A 90 9.18 18.77 -7.29
CA GLN A 90 9.49 17.62 -6.43
C GLN A 90 8.21 16.84 -6.09
N ALA A 91 7.19 17.55 -5.62
CA ALA A 91 5.89 16.98 -5.30
C ALA A 91 5.26 16.26 -6.50
N ASN A 92 5.33 16.85 -7.70
CA ASN A 92 4.79 16.24 -8.91
C ASN A 92 5.51 14.96 -9.33
N ARG A 93 6.83 14.85 -9.09
CA ARG A 93 7.58 13.61 -9.36
C ARG A 93 7.15 12.47 -8.44
N VAL A 94 7.00 12.74 -7.14
CA VAL A 94 6.52 11.75 -6.17
C VAL A 94 5.06 11.38 -6.45
N TYR A 95 4.21 12.37 -6.73
CA TYR A 95 2.81 12.15 -7.12
C TYR A 95 2.70 11.24 -8.33
N LYS A 96 3.48 11.49 -9.39
CA LYS A 96 3.47 10.64 -10.58
C LYS A 96 3.82 9.19 -10.26
N LEU A 97 4.84 8.97 -9.43
CA LEU A 97 5.20 7.61 -8.99
C LEU A 97 4.07 6.94 -8.20
N LEU A 98 3.44 7.67 -7.27
CA LEU A 98 2.31 7.16 -6.51
C LEU A 98 1.12 6.81 -7.43
N ASP A 99 0.77 7.69 -8.37
CA ASP A 99 -0.29 7.46 -9.34
C ASP A 99 0.00 6.26 -10.24
N ASP A 100 1.22 6.13 -10.76
CA ASP A 100 1.65 4.98 -11.57
C ASP A 100 1.53 3.67 -10.76
N ILE A 101 1.92 3.68 -9.48
CA ILE A 101 1.78 2.54 -8.58
C ILE A 101 0.30 2.18 -8.41
N LEU A 102 -0.54 3.16 -8.05
CA LEU A 102 -1.95 2.92 -7.75
C LEU A 102 -2.78 2.54 -8.99
N ASN A 103 -2.38 2.98 -10.18
CA ASN A 103 -3.02 2.56 -11.44
C ASN A 103 -2.48 1.24 -12.01
N SER A 104 -1.43 0.66 -11.42
CA SER A 104 -0.93 -0.64 -11.86
C SER A 104 -1.95 -1.76 -11.62
N GLU A 105 -1.85 -2.86 -12.39
CA GLU A 105 -2.76 -4.01 -12.29
C GLU A 105 -2.93 -4.55 -10.86
N MET A 106 -1.87 -4.48 -10.05
CA MET A 106 -1.88 -5.01 -8.69
C MET A 106 -2.62 -4.10 -7.69
N HIS A 107 -2.78 -2.81 -8.00
CA HIS A 107 -3.24 -1.79 -7.06
C HIS A 107 -4.49 -1.02 -7.53
N LYS A 108 -4.81 -1.01 -8.83
CA LYS A 108 -5.95 -0.25 -9.41
C LYS A 108 -7.32 -0.57 -8.82
N TRP A 109 -7.46 -1.73 -8.20
CA TRP A 109 -8.66 -2.10 -7.44
C TRP A 109 -8.94 -1.14 -6.27
N PHE A 110 -7.89 -0.59 -5.64
CA PHE A 110 -8.00 0.35 -4.53
C PHE A 110 -8.64 1.67 -4.97
N LEU A 111 -8.40 2.06 -6.22
CA LEU A 111 -9.04 3.21 -6.88
C LEU A 111 -10.45 2.88 -7.41
N GLY A 112 -10.97 1.68 -7.17
CA GLY A 112 -12.23 1.22 -7.79
C GLY A 112 -12.13 0.95 -9.29
N LYS A 113 -10.94 1.03 -9.90
CA LYS A 113 -10.70 0.84 -11.35
C LYS A 113 -10.56 -0.63 -11.74
N THR A 114 -11.43 -1.49 -11.21
CA THR A 114 -11.48 -2.92 -11.58
C THR A 114 -12.26 -3.08 -12.90
N ASN A 115 -11.87 -4.04 -13.75
CA ASN A 115 -12.59 -4.33 -14.99
C ASN A 115 -14.08 -4.62 -14.70
N PRO A 116 -15.04 -3.91 -15.32
CA PRO A 116 -16.48 -4.13 -15.13
C PRO A 116 -16.93 -5.58 -15.32
N GLU A 117 -16.35 -6.30 -16.30
CA GLU A 117 -16.66 -7.71 -16.54
C GLU A 117 -16.25 -8.58 -15.35
N GLU A 118 -15.09 -8.31 -14.77
CA GLU A 118 -14.62 -9.04 -13.60
C GLU A 118 -15.47 -8.72 -12.36
N VAL A 119 -15.91 -7.48 -12.20
CA VAL A 119 -16.84 -7.09 -11.13
C VAL A 119 -18.17 -7.85 -11.28
N ALA A 120 -18.72 -7.91 -12.50
CA ALA A 120 -19.94 -8.66 -12.79
C ALA A 120 -19.76 -10.16 -12.49
N ARG A 121 -18.65 -10.76 -12.92
CA ARG A 121 -18.30 -12.16 -12.66
C ARG A 121 -18.22 -12.45 -11.16
N ARG A 122 -17.53 -11.61 -10.38
CA ARG A 122 -17.40 -11.75 -8.93
C ARG A 122 -18.75 -11.62 -8.22
N LYS A 123 -19.61 -10.69 -8.67
CA LYS A 123 -20.96 -10.50 -8.12
C LYS A 123 -21.85 -11.72 -8.38
N ALA A 124 -21.80 -12.29 -9.58
CA ALA A 124 -22.50 -13.52 -9.92
C ALA A 124 -22.03 -14.70 -9.04
N ALA A 125 -20.72 -14.93 -8.95
CA ALA A 125 -20.15 -15.99 -8.12
C ALA A 125 -20.52 -15.84 -6.63
N ALA A 126 -20.47 -14.60 -6.09
CA ALA A 126 -20.90 -14.33 -4.72
C ALA A 126 -22.40 -14.59 -4.51
N SER A 127 -23.24 -14.32 -5.52
CA SER A 127 -24.67 -14.62 -5.45
C SER A 127 -24.93 -16.12 -5.47
N GLU A 128 -24.24 -16.89 -6.30
CA GLU A 128 -24.36 -18.36 -6.34
C GLU A 128 -23.87 -18.99 -5.03
N PHE A 129 -22.73 -18.53 -4.51
CA PHE A 129 -22.22 -18.98 -3.22
C PHE A 129 -23.25 -18.75 -2.12
N ARG A 130 -23.80 -17.53 -1.98
CA ARG A 130 -24.82 -17.25 -0.97
C ARG A 130 -26.05 -18.14 -1.10
N LYS A 131 -26.55 -18.39 -2.33
CA LYS A 131 -27.68 -19.29 -2.57
C LYS A 131 -27.40 -20.72 -2.09
N ARG A 132 -26.17 -21.20 -2.25
CA ARG A 132 -25.75 -22.55 -1.86
C ARG A 132 -25.70 -22.75 -0.34
N TYR A 133 -25.46 -21.68 0.43
CA TYR A 133 -25.20 -21.73 1.87
C TYR A 133 -26.21 -20.90 2.69
N SER A 134 -27.38 -20.56 2.11
CA SER A 134 -28.45 -19.81 2.77
C SER A 134 -29.54 -20.70 3.39
N GLU A 135 -29.33 -22.01 3.43
CA GLU A 135 -30.11 -23.01 4.18
C GLU A 135 -29.34 -23.45 5.43
#